data_AF-A0A5J4VEE4-F1
#
_entry.id   AF-A0A5J4VEE4-F1
#
_cell.length_a   1.000
_cell.length_b   1.000
_cell.length_c   1.000
_cell.angle_alpha   90.00
_cell.angle_beta   90.00
_cell.angle_gamma   90.00
#
_symmetry.space_group_name_H-M   'P 1'
#
loop_
_entity.id
_entity.type
_entity.pdbx_description
1 polymer ?
#
loop_
_entity_poly.entity_id
_entity_poly.type
_entity_poly.pdbx_seq_one_letter_code
_entity_poly.pdbx_strand_id
1 'polypeptide(L)'
;MSQALQQLIKYTAEDDISSELENPNEEVLKLEQFNGLNRKAVALKAQPIVVSLNKVIENGIWVLVAMFDKCNNAKSISQGSVGIVKAGYKIPCPCIQSKEKLENMISYTGDGIVYYKQLQTLGNAQFKDGQQITLELNMEAGTLRFLVEGIPQIVNIRGIKEPVKFQCEIKNLNSSFVILQFRKVSTPILKSGLNEKSINW
;
A
#
# COMPACT_ATOMS: atom_id res chain seq x y z
N MET A 1 -13.64 6.16 -13.84
CA MET A 1 -14.24 5.91 -12.51
C MET A 1 -15.59 6.58 -12.47
N SER A 2 -16.64 5.87 -12.08
CA SER A 2 -17.99 6.45 -12.00
C SER A 2 -18.08 7.43 -10.82
N GLN A 3 -18.93 8.45 -10.96
CA GLN A 3 -19.32 9.39 -9.89
C GLN A 3 -19.78 8.68 -8.60
N ALA A 4 -20.22 7.42 -8.71
CA ALA A 4 -20.68 6.60 -7.59
C ALA A 4 -19.56 6.23 -6.58
N LEU A 5 -18.30 6.09 -7.02
CA LEU A 5 -17.17 5.78 -6.11
C LEU A 5 -16.76 6.98 -5.24
N GLN A 6 -17.07 8.21 -5.65
CA GLN A 6 -16.83 9.41 -4.85
C GLN A 6 -17.82 9.55 -3.67
N GLN A 7 -19.00 8.90 -3.74
CA GLN A 7 -20.07 9.09 -2.75
C GLN A 7 -20.01 8.16 -1.52
N LEU A 8 -19.09 7.19 -1.48
CA LEU A 8 -19.02 6.20 -0.39
C LEU A 8 -17.89 6.42 0.62
N ILE A 9 -17.14 7.51 0.50
CA ILE A 9 -16.05 7.86 1.43
C ILE A 9 -16.53 9.01 2.29
N LYS A 10 -17.09 8.70 3.47
CA LYS A 10 -17.34 9.72 4.49
C LYS A 10 -15.98 10.14 5.05
N TYR A 11 -15.55 11.34 4.67
CA TYR A 11 -14.40 11.99 5.28
C TYR A 11 -14.64 12.19 6.78
N THR A 12 -13.66 11.83 7.59
CA THR A 12 -13.66 12.15 9.02
C THR A 12 -12.67 13.29 9.29
N ALA A 13 -12.83 13.98 10.42
CA ALA A 13 -11.89 15.03 10.85
C ALA A 13 -10.45 14.50 11.07
N GLU A 14 -10.28 13.18 11.09
CA GLU A 14 -9.01 12.48 11.29
C GLU A 14 -8.27 12.19 9.98
N ASP A 15 -8.95 12.37 8.84
CA ASP A 15 -8.33 12.16 7.54
C ASP A 15 -7.23 13.18 7.30
N ASP A 16 -6.08 12.67 6.87
CA ASP A 16 -4.98 13.50 6.43
C ASP A 16 -5.39 14.25 5.16
N ILE A 17 -5.08 15.55 5.14
CA ILE A 17 -5.41 16.48 4.06
C ILE A 17 -4.18 17.08 3.38
N SER A 18 -2.99 16.50 3.59
CA SER A 18 -1.73 17.13 3.15
C SER A 18 -0.74 16.17 2.48
N SER A 19 -0.85 14.87 2.76
CA SER A 19 0.05 13.86 2.26
C SER A 19 -0.35 13.45 0.84
N GLU A 20 0.65 13.42 -0.02
CA GLU A 20 0.56 13.18 -1.46
C GLU A 20 1.55 12.09 -1.89
N LEU A 21 1.31 11.51 -3.05
CA LEU A 21 2.22 10.57 -3.69
C LEU A 21 3.47 11.30 -4.20
N GLU A 22 4.64 10.72 -3.96
CA GLU A 22 5.91 11.20 -4.50
C GLU A 22 6.04 10.73 -5.94
N ASN A 23 6.13 11.64 -6.92
CA ASN A 23 6.35 11.26 -8.31
C ASN A 23 7.80 10.80 -8.52
N PRO A 24 8.05 9.52 -8.81
CA PRO A 24 9.42 9.04 -8.97
C PRO A 24 10.01 9.43 -10.34
N ASN A 25 9.18 9.63 -11.38
CA ASN A 25 9.58 10.03 -12.73
C ASN A 25 8.34 10.35 -13.60
N GLU A 26 8.23 11.60 -14.09
CA GLU A 26 7.12 12.08 -14.92
C GLU A 26 6.99 11.40 -16.30
N GLU A 27 8.06 10.82 -16.83
CA GLU A 27 8.01 10.11 -18.11
C GLU A 27 7.33 8.74 -18.03
N VAL A 28 7.21 8.19 -16.82
CA VAL A 28 6.72 6.81 -16.61
C VAL A 28 5.47 6.77 -15.76
N LEU A 29 5.18 7.84 -15.02
CA LEU A 29 4.05 7.95 -14.12
C LEU A 29 3.40 9.34 -14.22
N LYS A 30 2.07 9.35 -14.27
CA LYS A 30 1.26 10.55 -14.07
C LYS A 30 0.59 10.48 -12.70
N LEU A 31 0.68 11.56 -11.93
CA LEU A 31 -0.14 11.75 -10.73
C LEU A 31 -1.44 12.47 -11.10
N GLU A 32 -2.54 12.03 -10.51
CA GLU A 32 -3.86 12.64 -10.64
C GLU A 32 -4.41 13.01 -9.27
N GLN A 33 -5.17 14.10 -9.24
CA GLN A 33 -5.82 14.53 -8.02
C GLN A 33 -6.98 13.59 -7.66
N PHE A 34 -7.04 13.25 -6.38
CA PHE A 34 -8.19 12.64 -5.74
C PHE A 34 -8.45 13.43 -4.47
N ASN A 35 -9.62 14.08 -4.41
CA ASN A 35 -10.02 14.99 -3.33
C ASN A 35 -9.01 16.11 -3.07
N GLY A 36 -8.53 16.73 -4.16
CA GLY A 36 -7.63 17.90 -4.12
C GLY A 36 -6.15 17.57 -3.91
N LEU A 37 -5.79 16.31 -3.71
CA LEU A 37 -4.41 15.87 -3.46
C LEU A 37 -3.95 14.88 -4.52
N ASN A 38 -2.67 14.89 -4.87
CA ASN A 38 -2.04 13.91 -5.76
C ASN A 38 -2.01 12.51 -5.13
N ARG A 39 -3.15 11.81 -5.14
CA ARG A 39 -3.39 10.52 -4.47
C ARG A 39 -3.71 9.38 -5.41
N LYS A 40 -3.73 9.64 -6.71
CA LYS A 40 -3.85 8.61 -7.74
C LYS A 40 -2.60 8.61 -8.61
N ALA A 41 -2.07 7.43 -8.88
CA ALA A 41 -0.93 7.23 -9.76
C ALA A 41 -1.35 6.38 -10.96
N VAL A 42 -0.99 6.81 -12.16
CA VAL A 42 -1.29 6.12 -13.43
C VAL A 42 0.00 5.82 -14.17
N ALA A 43 0.22 4.55 -14.51
CA ALA A 43 1.40 4.12 -15.24
C ALA A 43 1.32 4.53 -16.73
N LEU A 44 2.34 5.23 -17.21
CA LEU A 44 2.51 5.62 -18.61
C LEU A 44 3.37 4.63 -19.41
N LYS A 45 4.08 3.73 -18.73
CA LYS A 45 4.90 2.66 -19.33
C LYS A 45 4.60 1.32 -18.65
N ALA A 46 4.70 0.23 -19.42
CA ALA A 46 4.53 -1.14 -18.91
C ALA A 46 5.81 -1.64 -18.20
N GLN A 47 6.02 -1.21 -16.96
CA GLN A 47 7.16 -1.58 -16.14
C GLN A 47 6.83 -1.45 -14.64
N PRO A 48 7.57 -2.12 -13.74
CA PRO A 48 7.39 -1.95 -12.30
C PRO A 48 7.65 -0.50 -11.86
N ILE A 49 6.64 0.14 -11.28
CA ILE A 49 6.70 1.52 -10.75
C ILE A 49 6.23 1.47 -9.30
N VAL A 50 7.13 1.76 -8.37
CA VAL A 50 6.78 1.87 -6.94
C VAL A 50 6.68 3.34 -6.60
N VAL A 51 5.61 3.70 -5.90
CA VAL A 51 5.27 5.07 -5.53
C VAL A 51 5.01 5.11 -4.03
N SER A 52 5.74 5.97 -3.32
CA SER A 52 5.56 6.20 -1.89
C SER A 52 4.65 7.38 -1.62
N LEU A 53 3.96 7.34 -0.49
CA LEU A 53 3.33 8.53 0.08
C LEU A 53 4.41 9.37 0.78
N ASN A 54 4.40 10.69 0.59
CA ASN A 54 5.38 11.64 1.16
C ASN A 54 5.28 11.83 2.69
N LYS A 55 4.66 10.88 3.41
CA LYS A 55 4.48 10.91 4.85
C LYS A 55 5.40 9.89 5.51
N VAL A 56 6.40 10.40 6.24
CA VAL A 56 7.20 9.60 7.15
C VAL A 56 6.41 9.32 8.42
N ILE A 57 6.34 8.05 8.82
CA ILE A 57 5.61 7.57 9.98
C ILE A 57 6.61 7.07 11.02
N GLU A 58 6.63 7.74 12.16
CA GLU A 58 7.54 7.44 13.28
C GLU A 58 6.80 7.05 14.56
N ASN A 59 5.50 7.40 14.66
CA ASN A 59 4.69 7.17 15.84
C ASN A 59 3.19 7.07 15.51
N GLY A 60 2.45 6.53 16.48
CA GLY A 60 1.01 6.38 16.44
C GLY A 60 0.53 5.27 15.51
N ILE A 61 -0.77 5.26 15.28
CA ILE A 61 -1.46 4.26 14.47
C ILE A 61 -2.00 4.94 13.22
N TRP A 62 -1.64 4.42 12.06
CA TRP A 62 -2.00 4.98 10.76
C TRP A 62 -2.69 3.95 9.90
N VAL A 63 -3.75 4.39 9.23
CA VAL A 63 -4.54 3.58 8.32
C VAL A 63 -4.47 4.18 6.92
N LEU A 64 -4.12 3.35 5.93
CA LEU A 64 -4.19 3.69 4.51
C LEU A 64 -5.15 2.72 3.82
N VAL A 65 -6.07 3.27 3.02
CA VAL A 65 -6.96 2.48 2.17
C VAL A 65 -6.63 2.79 0.71
N ALA A 66 -6.27 1.76 -0.05
CA ALA A 66 -5.95 1.85 -1.46
C ALA A 66 -6.91 1.00 -2.31
N MET A 67 -7.04 1.36 -3.58
CA MET A 67 -7.78 0.60 -4.58
C MET A 67 -7.05 0.64 -5.92
N PHE A 68 -7.00 -0.50 -6.61
CA PHE A 68 -6.36 -0.64 -7.91
C PHE A 68 -7.39 -0.63 -9.05
N ASP A 69 -6.95 -0.19 -10.23
CA ASP A 69 -7.73 -0.22 -11.48
C ASP A 69 -6.81 -0.56 -12.65
N LYS A 70 -7.28 -1.43 -13.54
CA LYS A 70 -6.54 -1.96 -14.71
C LYS A 70 -5.21 -2.66 -14.35
N CYS A 71 -5.14 -3.29 -13.17
CA CYS A 71 -4.00 -4.12 -12.76
C CYS A 71 -4.26 -5.62 -12.93
N ASN A 72 -5.48 -6.06 -13.20
CA ASN A 72 -5.81 -7.48 -13.29
C ASN A 72 -5.08 -8.22 -14.42
N ASN A 73 -4.58 -9.41 -14.11
CA ASN A 73 -4.12 -10.39 -15.10
C ASN A 73 -5.30 -11.21 -15.67
N ALA A 74 -5.00 -12.16 -16.56
CA ALA A 74 -6.00 -13.04 -17.19
C ALA A 74 -6.85 -13.88 -16.21
N LYS A 75 -6.41 -14.04 -14.96
CA LYS A 75 -7.14 -14.76 -13.90
C LYS A 75 -7.94 -13.82 -12.99
N SER A 76 -8.10 -12.54 -13.37
CA SER A 76 -8.74 -11.50 -12.55
C SER A 76 -8.08 -11.30 -11.19
N ILE A 77 -6.75 -11.39 -11.15
CA ILE A 77 -5.93 -11.11 -9.96
C ILE A 77 -5.10 -9.86 -10.25
N SER A 78 -5.09 -8.90 -9.31
CA SER A 78 -4.32 -7.67 -9.47
C SER A 78 -2.82 -7.99 -9.52
N GLN A 79 -2.10 -7.34 -10.43
CA GLN A 79 -0.64 -7.35 -10.48
C GLN A 79 -0.01 -6.20 -9.69
N GLY A 80 -0.82 -5.45 -8.94
CA GLY A 80 -0.35 -4.42 -8.02
C GLY A 80 0.09 -4.98 -6.67
N SER A 81 0.76 -4.15 -5.88
CA SER A 81 1.09 -4.47 -4.49
C SER A 81 1.01 -3.24 -3.58
N VAL A 82 0.82 -3.47 -2.29
CA VAL A 82 0.86 -2.43 -1.25
C VAL A 82 1.85 -2.81 -0.16
N GLY A 83 2.38 -1.85 0.57
CA GLY A 83 3.17 -2.14 1.76
C GLY A 83 3.85 -0.93 2.36
N ILE A 84 5.01 -1.17 2.96
CA ILE A 84 5.83 -0.13 3.60
C ILE A 84 7.28 -0.25 3.17
N VAL A 85 7.99 0.87 3.24
CA VAL A 85 9.41 1.01 2.93
C VAL A 85 10.10 1.81 4.03
N LYS A 86 11.36 1.51 4.36
CA LYS A 86 12.14 2.35 5.29
C LYS A 86 12.21 3.79 4.79
N ALA A 87 11.98 4.77 5.67
CA ALA A 87 11.85 6.17 5.27
C ALA A 87 13.09 6.74 4.58
N GLY A 88 14.29 6.26 4.94
CA GLY A 88 15.55 6.68 4.34
C GLY A 88 15.92 6.00 3.02
N TYR A 89 15.19 4.96 2.61
CA TYR A 89 15.50 4.23 1.38
C TYR A 89 14.96 4.96 0.15
N LYS A 90 15.84 5.28 -0.80
CA LYS A 90 15.47 5.90 -2.08
C LYS A 90 15.08 4.82 -3.07
N ILE A 91 13.80 4.79 -3.43
CA ILE A 91 13.28 3.79 -4.38
C ILE A 91 13.71 4.19 -5.80
N PRO A 92 14.45 3.34 -6.54
CA PRO A 92 14.83 3.63 -7.90
C PRO A 92 13.63 3.59 -8.86
N CYS A 93 13.70 4.38 -9.93
CA CYS A 93 12.70 4.41 -11.00
C CYS A 93 13.38 4.28 -12.38
N PRO A 94 13.09 3.24 -13.19
CA PRO A 94 12.18 2.11 -12.92
C PRO A 94 12.59 1.31 -11.69
N CYS A 95 11.62 0.63 -11.07
CA CYS A 95 11.91 -0.15 -9.88
C CYS A 95 12.59 -1.47 -10.29
N ILE A 96 13.91 -1.53 -10.12
CA ILE A 96 14.70 -2.73 -10.38
C ILE A 96 14.59 -3.66 -9.17
N GLN A 97 14.39 -4.96 -9.41
CA GLN A 97 14.55 -5.93 -8.33
C GLN A 97 16.02 -6.00 -7.93
N SER A 98 16.34 -5.45 -6.77
CA SER A 98 17.66 -5.52 -6.15
C SER A 98 17.54 -6.14 -4.77
N LYS A 99 18.64 -6.74 -4.29
CA LYS A 99 18.73 -7.23 -2.91
C LYS A 99 18.41 -6.12 -1.91
N GLU A 100 18.90 -4.91 -2.18
CA GLU A 100 18.66 -3.71 -1.37
C GLU A 100 17.17 -3.34 -1.28
N LYS A 101 16.41 -3.39 -2.40
CA LYS A 101 14.96 -3.20 -2.40
C LYS A 101 14.29 -4.21 -1.46
N LEU A 102 14.67 -5.48 -1.58
CA LEU A 102 14.05 -6.58 -0.85
C LEU A 102 14.34 -6.54 0.66
N GLU A 103 15.40 -5.86 1.09
CA GLU A 103 15.77 -5.68 2.50
C GLU A 103 15.14 -4.44 3.16
N ASN A 104 14.61 -3.51 2.35
CA ASN A 104 14.09 -2.23 2.84
C ASN A 104 12.58 -2.06 2.66
N MET A 105 11.90 -3.05 2.07
CA MET A 105 10.48 -2.96 1.72
C MET A 105 9.74 -4.27 1.95
N ILE A 106 8.52 -4.17 2.47
CA ILE A 106 7.52 -5.23 2.44
C ILE A 106 6.52 -4.92 1.33
N SER A 107 6.11 -5.96 0.60
CA SER A 107 4.99 -5.90 -0.35
C SER A 107 4.00 -7.02 -0.09
N TYR A 108 2.73 -6.68 -0.02
CA TYR A 108 1.59 -7.57 -0.12
C TYR A 108 1.00 -7.46 -1.54
N THR A 109 1.11 -8.53 -2.32
CA THR A 109 0.77 -8.59 -3.74
C THR A 109 -0.63 -9.14 -3.97
N GLY A 110 -1.23 -8.83 -5.13
CA GLY A 110 -2.59 -9.25 -5.47
C GLY A 110 -2.84 -10.76 -5.47
N ASP A 111 -1.80 -11.57 -5.61
CA ASP A 111 -1.87 -13.04 -5.50
C ASP A 111 -1.90 -13.57 -4.05
N GLY A 112 -1.96 -12.69 -3.04
CA GLY A 112 -2.11 -13.07 -1.64
C GLY A 112 -0.79 -13.32 -0.91
N ILE A 113 0.34 -12.94 -1.51
CA ILE A 113 1.68 -13.22 -0.99
C ILE A 113 2.27 -11.98 -0.31
N VAL A 114 2.93 -12.17 0.84
CA VAL A 114 3.76 -11.13 1.45
C VAL A 114 5.23 -11.42 1.17
N TYR A 115 5.92 -10.46 0.56
CA TYR A 115 7.34 -10.51 0.22
C TYR A 115 8.17 -9.68 1.22
N TYR A 116 9.22 -10.29 1.77
CA TYR A 116 10.22 -9.59 2.57
C TYR A 116 11.56 -10.34 2.61
N LYS A 117 12.69 -9.65 2.46
CA LYS A 117 14.06 -10.25 2.52
C LYS A 117 14.20 -11.51 1.65
N GLN A 118 13.67 -11.47 0.42
CA GLN A 118 13.63 -12.59 -0.55
C GLN A 118 12.74 -13.77 -0.14
N LEU A 119 12.05 -13.70 0.99
CA LEU A 119 11.11 -14.72 1.44
C LEU A 119 9.68 -14.39 1.00
N GLN A 120 8.93 -15.43 0.72
CA GLN A 120 7.50 -15.38 0.40
C GLN A 120 6.72 -16.01 1.53
N THR A 121 5.74 -15.27 2.07
CA THR A 121 4.82 -15.78 3.07
C THR A 121 3.43 -15.89 2.49
N LEU A 122 2.93 -17.12 2.41
CA LEU A 122 1.62 -17.48 1.86
C LEU A 122 0.54 -17.51 2.93
N GLY A 123 -0.69 -17.20 2.52
CA GLY A 123 -1.90 -17.48 3.29
C GLY A 123 -2.93 -16.36 3.32
N ASN A 124 -2.59 -15.17 2.82
CA ASN A 124 -3.58 -14.10 2.67
C ASN A 124 -4.46 -14.36 1.43
N ALA A 125 -5.62 -13.71 1.40
CA ALA A 125 -6.53 -13.74 0.27
C ALA A 125 -5.95 -13.01 -0.94
N GLN A 126 -6.34 -13.44 -2.13
CA GLN A 126 -6.06 -12.68 -3.36
C GLN A 126 -6.94 -11.44 -3.43
N PHE A 127 -6.47 -10.39 -4.11
CA PHE A 127 -7.28 -9.22 -4.41
C PHE A 127 -7.21 -8.84 -5.89
N LYS A 128 -8.24 -8.14 -6.35
CA LYS A 128 -8.43 -7.71 -7.74
C LYS A 128 -8.79 -6.24 -7.82
N ASP A 129 -8.76 -5.69 -9.03
CA ASP A 129 -9.18 -4.32 -9.29
C ASP A 129 -10.58 -4.02 -8.70
N GLY A 130 -10.74 -2.80 -8.19
CA GLY A 130 -11.97 -2.32 -7.56
C GLY A 130 -12.16 -2.73 -6.11
N GLN A 131 -11.33 -3.63 -5.56
CA GLN A 131 -11.37 -3.95 -4.13
C GLN A 131 -10.55 -2.95 -3.30
N GLN A 132 -10.99 -2.71 -2.07
CA GLN A 132 -10.30 -1.92 -1.06
C GLN A 132 -9.30 -2.78 -0.30
N ILE A 133 -8.05 -2.33 -0.30
CA ILE A 133 -6.96 -2.90 0.48
C ILE A 133 -6.63 -1.91 1.58
N THR A 134 -6.77 -2.33 2.84
CA THR A 134 -6.45 -1.50 4.00
C THR A 134 -5.15 -1.96 4.64
N LEU A 135 -4.28 -1.02 4.95
CA LEU A 135 -3.06 -1.22 5.71
C LEU A 135 -3.21 -0.49 7.04
N GLU A 136 -3.09 -1.21 8.14
CA GLU A 136 -2.96 -0.63 9.48
C GLU A 136 -1.52 -0.78 9.94
N LEU A 137 -0.82 0.35 10.06
CA LEU A 137 0.49 0.45 10.67
C LEU A 137 0.35 0.99 12.09
N ASN A 138 0.71 0.17 13.07
CA ASN A 138 0.76 0.57 14.47
C ASN A 138 2.24 0.65 14.89
N MET A 139 2.78 1.87 14.96
CA MET A 139 4.18 2.10 15.37
C MET A 139 4.42 1.87 16.86
N GLU A 140 3.37 1.94 17.69
CA GLU A 140 3.47 1.70 19.14
C GLU A 140 3.66 0.21 19.43
N ALA A 141 2.93 -0.65 18.71
CA ALA A 141 3.08 -2.10 18.77
C ALA A 141 4.18 -2.62 17.81
N GLY A 142 4.67 -1.77 16.91
CA GLY A 142 5.61 -2.14 15.84
C GLY A 142 5.05 -3.16 14.86
N THR A 143 3.78 -3.02 14.48
CA THR A 143 3.08 -3.98 13.61
C THR A 143 2.48 -3.38 12.34
N LEU A 144 2.48 -4.13 11.24
CA LEU A 144 1.71 -3.85 10.04
C LEU A 144 0.73 -5.00 9.76
N ARG A 145 -0.54 -4.65 9.53
CA ARG A 145 -1.62 -5.59 9.24
C ARG A 145 -2.39 -5.19 7.98
N PHE A 146 -2.99 -6.17 7.32
CA PHE A 146 -3.74 -5.99 6.09
C PHE A 146 -5.21 -6.40 6.24
N LEU A 147 -6.09 -5.71 5.51
CA LEU A 147 -7.46 -6.12 5.27
C LEU A 147 -7.77 -6.06 3.77
N VAL A 148 -8.58 -6.99 3.28
CA VAL A 148 -9.15 -6.95 1.92
C VAL A 148 -10.67 -6.88 2.07
N GLU A 149 -11.30 -5.84 1.54
CA GLU A 149 -12.75 -5.58 1.72
C GLU A 149 -13.18 -5.61 3.20
N GLY A 150 -12.34 -5.05 4.08
CA GLY A 150 -12.57 -5.05 5.54
C GLY A 150 -12.35 -6.41 6.23
N ILE A 151 -11.96 -7.46 5.51
CA ILE A 151 -11.66 -8.78 6.09
C ILE A 151 -10.17 -8.83 6.50
N PRO A 152 -9.86 -9.03 7.80
CA PRO A 152 -8.47 -9.13 8.27
C PRO A 152 -7.72 -10.31 7.65
N GLN A 153 -6.43 -10.12 7.37
CA GLN A 153 -5.55 -11.12 6.77
C GLN A 153 -4.64 -11.78 7.82
N ILE A 154 -4.25 -13.04 7.58
CA ILE A 154 -3.54 -13.85 8.59
C ILE A 154 -2.06 -13.54 8.71
N VAL A 155 -1.41 -13.06 7.64
CA VAL A 155 0.00 -12.66 7.66
C VAL A 155 0.10 -11.21 8.10
N ASN A 156 0.78 -10.99 9.23
CA ASN A 156 1.13 -9.67 9.73
C ASN A 156 2.64 -9.53 9.87
N ILE A 157 3.08 -8.30 10.07
CA ILE A 157 4.49 -7.96 10.29
C ILE A 157 4.63 -7.37 11.68
N ARG A 158 5.75 -7.70 12.33
CA ARG A 158 6.09 -7.26 13.68
C ARG A 158 7.54 -6.80 13.74
N GLY A 159 7.86 -6.06 14.80
CA GLY A 159 9.22 -5.58 15.06
C GLY A 159 9.60 -4.30 14.30
N ILE A 160 8.63 -3.60 13.72
CA ILE A 160 8.86 -2.31 13.04
C ILE A 160 9.20 -1.27 14.11
N LYS A 161 10.42 -0.75 14.10
CA LYS A 161 10.90 0.23 15.09
C LYS A 161 11.40 1.51 14.44
N GLU A 162 11.94 1.41 13.24
CA GLU A 162 12.42 2.56 12.48
C GLU A 162 11.29 3.27 11.72
N PRO A 163 11.50 4.55 11.35
CA PRO A 163 10.59 5.29 10.49
C PRO A 163 10.35 4.62 9.13
N VAL A 164 9.09 4.60 8.69
CA VAL A 164 8.67 4.03 7.40
C VAL A 164 7.74 4.96 6.63
N LYS A 165 7.56 4.68 5.33
CA LYS A 165 6.53 5.28 4.47
C LYS A 165 5.65 4.18 3.90
N PHE A 166 4.39 4.49 3.61
CA PHE A 166 3.54 3.61 2.79
C PHE A 166 3.97 3.66 1.32
N GLN A 167 3.83 2.54 0.61
CA GLN A 167 4.13 2.43 -0.82
C GLN A 167 3.10 1.54 -1.54
N CYS A 168 2.92 1.79 -2.84
CA CYS A 168 2.18 0.93 -3.75
C CYS A 168 2.99 0.68 -5.03
N GLU A 169 2.82 -0.51 -5.63
CA GLU A 169 3.46 -0.91 -6.89
C GLU A 169 2.45 -1.08 -8.04
N ILE A 170 2.74 -0.34 -9.11
CA ILE A 170 2.36 -0.36 -10.52
C ILE A 170 3.00 -1.38 -11.45
N LYS A 171 2.36 -1.95 -12.50
CA LYS A 171 3.16 -2.56 -13.59
C LYS A 171 2.62 -2.38 -15.00
N ASN A 172 1.32 -2.55 -15.22
CA ASN A 172 0.78 -2.60 -16.56
C ASN A 172 0.60 -1.19 -17.14
N LEU A 173 0.68 -1.05 -18.46
CA LEU A 173 0.36 0.23 -19.12
C LEU A 173 -1.07 0.66 -18.77
N ASN A 174 -1.25 1.94 -18.43
CA ASN A 174 -2.52 2.53 -17.97
C ASN A 174 -3.10 1.93 -16.69
N SER A 175 -2.38 1.03 -16.01
CA SER A 175 -2.75 0.60 -14.66
C SER A 175 -2.66 1.75 -13.68
N SER A 176 -3.44 1.69 -12.61
CA SER A 176 -3.46 2.75 -11.61
C SER A 176 -3.80 2.22 -10.23
N PHE A 177 -3.43 3.02 -9.23
CA PHE A 177 -3.99 2.90 -7.89
C PHE A 177 -4.38 4.28 -7.38
N VAL A 178 -5.31 4.31 -6.43
CA VAL A 178 -5.72 5.52 -5.71
C VAL A 178 -5.70 5.25 -4.21
N ILE A 179 -5.19 6.21 -3.44
CA ILE A 179 -5.34 6.27 -1.99
C ILE A 179 -6.71 6.90 -1.70
N LEU A 180 -7.65 6.07 -1.26
CA LEU A 180 -9.01 6.47 -0.93
C LEU A 180 -9.08 7.21 0.41
N GLN A 181 -8.33 6.71 1.40
CA GLN A 181 -8.26 7.26 2.75
C GLN A 181 -6.84 7.13 3.28
N PHE A 182 -6.43 8.12 4.05
CA PHE A 182 -5.20 8.09 4.82
C PHE A 182 -5.43 8.87 6.11
N ARG A 183 -5.26 8.25 7.27
CA ARG A 183 -5.58 8.89 8.56
C ARG A 183 -4.77 8.33 9.71
N LYS A 184 -4.60 9.16 10.75
CA LYS A 184 -4.11 8.73 12.06
C LYS A 184 -5.31 8.36 12.92
N VAL A 185 -5.26 7.22 13.60
CA VAL A 185 -6.33 6.75 14.51
C VAL A 185 -5.80 6.65 15.94
N SER A 186 -6.69 6.83 16.93
CA SER A 186 -6.32 6.76 18.35
C SER A 186 -6.27 5.33 18.91
N THR A 187 -6.92 4.39 18.24
CA THR A 187 -6.98 2.98 18.65
C THR A 187 -6.87 2.06 17.43
N PRO A 188 -6.25 0.87 17.57
CA PRO A 188 -6.21 -0.11 16.49
C PRO A 188 -7.62 -0.50 16.02
N ILE A 189 -7.85 -0.53 14.71
CA ILE A 189 -9.04 -1.07 14.08
C ILE A 189 -9.05 -2.60 14.16
N LEU A 190 -7.88 -3.24 14.17
CA LEU A 190 -7.74 -4.69 14.32
C LEU A 190 -7.42 -5.07 15.76
N LYS A 191 -8.22 -5.98 16.31
CA LYS A 191 -7.88 -6.68 17.56
C LYS A 191 -6.95 -7.85 17.25
N SER A 192 -5.97 -8.11 18.12
CA SER A 192 -5.09 -9.27 17.99
C SER A 192 -5.89 -10.57 17.92
N GLY A 193 -5.71 -11.34 16.85
CA GLY A 193 -6.37 -12.64 16.65
C GLY A 193 -5.48 -13.82 17.02
N LEU A 194 -6.11 -14.97 17.28
CA LEU A 194 -5.46 -16.28 17.33
C LEU A 194 -5.10 -16.73 15.90
N ASN A 195 -3.95 -17.39 15.70
CA ASN A 195 -3.45 -17.96 14.43
C ASN A 195 -2.83 -16.98 13.41
N GLU A 196 -2.30 -15.86 13.89
CA GLU A 196 -1.52 -14.92 13.09
C GLU A 196 -0.13 -15.47 12.69
N LYS A 197 0.18 -15.52 11.38
CA LYS A 197 1.56 -15.73 10.89
C LYS A 197 2.31 -14.41 10.92
N SER A 198 3.47 -14.37 11.57
CA SER A 198 4.22 -13.12 11.74
C SER A 198 5.54 -13.15 10.98
N ILE A 199 5.81 -12.08 10.23
CA ILE A 199 7.11 -11.78 9.62
C ILE A 199 7.82 -10.78 10.52
N ASN A 200 9.07 -11.05 10.87
CA ASN A 200 9.90 -10.08 11.61
C ASN A 200 10.54 -9.11 10.60
N TRP A 201 10.30 -7.83 10.82
CA TRP A 201 10.96 -6.73 10.13
C TRP A 201 12.48 -6.75 10.40
#